data_AF-A0A238KFJ1-F1
#
_entry.id   AF-A0A238KFJ1-F1
#
_cell.length_a   1.000
_cell.length_b   1.000
_cell.length_c   1.000
_cell.angle_alpha   90.00
_cell.angle_beta   90.00
_cell.angle_gamma   90.00
#
_symmetry.space_group_name_H-M   'P 1'
#
loop_
_entity.id
_entity.type
_entity.pdbx_description
1 polymer ?
#
loop_
_entity_poly.entity_id
_entity_poly.type
_entity_poly.pdbx_seq_one_letter_code
_entity_poly.pdbx_strand_id
1 'polypeptide(L)'
;MTPKRVTLALMALALTLPLAACNTAPGNANSFRKSYFQARGALEGGQYAQASKEYRGLMASAGPFLPRIQLEYAHSLLRAGDHAGAAQVAEAMAQTESGAGAAAALAVAATARHELGLAALAQGDTAGGKAQLERAQDAMAQVLDSHPEMDPLGALAGRKASIAVRLRAL
;
A
#
# COMPACT_ATOMS: atom_id res chain seq x y z
N MET A 1 49.07 33.94 -63.52
CA MET A 1 47.63 33.87 -63.85
C MET A 1 47.00 32.80 -62.97
N THR A 2 45.89 33.14 -62.35
CA THR A 2 45.24 32.52 -61.18
C THR A 2 44.70 31.11 -61.41
N PRO A 3 44.76 30.19 -60.42
CA PRO A 3 44.00 28.96 -60.45
C PRO A 3 42.54 29.19 -60.04
N LYS A 4 41.60 28.73 -60.87
CA LYS A 4 40.15 28.67 -60.59
C LYS A 4 39.89 27.63 -59.50
N ARG A 5 39.26 28.06 -58.40
CA ARG A 5 38.74 27.19 -57.34
C ARG A 5 37.44 26.54 -57.82
N VAL A 6 37.39 25.21 -57.82
CA VAL A 6 36.16 24.43 -57.99
C VAL A 6 35.60 24.17 -56.59
N THR A 7 34.39 24.62 -56.34
CA THR A 7 33.64 24.39 -55.10
C THR A 7 32.31 23.75 -55.47
N LEU A 8 32.01 22.56 -54.94
CA LEU A 8 30.68 21.92 -54.73
C LEU A 8 30.90 20.41 -54.57
N ALA A 9 30.28 19.64 -53.68
CA ALA A 9 29.57 19.88 -52.44
C ALA A 9 29.52 18.48 -51.78
N LEU A 10 30.05 18.36 -50.56
CA LEU A 10 29.86 17.16 -49.76
C LEU A 10 28.43 17.20 -49.22
N MET A 11 27.52 16.42 -49.81
CA MET A 11 26.18 16.23 -49.25
C MET A 11 26.29 15.18 -48.14
N ALA A 12 26.47 15.65 -46.90
CA ALA A 12 26.35 14.81 -45.71
C ALA A 12 24.86 14.45 -45.53
N LEU A 13 24.50 13.22 -45.86
CA LEU A 13 23.17 12.66 -45.59
C LEU A 13 23.06 12.40 -44.09
N ALA A 14 22.61 13.42 -43.34
CA ALA A 14 22.29 13.31 -41.93
C ALA A 14 21.04 12.42 -41.76
N LEU A 15 21.27 11.15 -41.43
CA LEU A 15 20.24 10.18 -41.09
C LEU A 15 19.73 10.50 -39.67
N THR A 16 18.73 11.37 -39.56
CA THR A 16 18.08 11.69 -38.29
C THR A 16 17.17 10.52 -37.87
N LEU A 17 17.66 9.65 -37.00
CA LEU A 17 16.80 8.71 -36.26
C LEU A 17 15.87 9.52 -35.33
N PRO A 18 14.54 9.41 -35.44
CA PRO A 18 13.66 9.95 -34.43
C PRO A 18 13.82 9.11 -33.16
N LEU A 19 14.48 9.68 -32.15
CA LEU A 19 14.39 9.19 -30.78
C LEU A 19 12.90 9.26 -30.41
N ALA A 20 12.26 8.10 -30.28
CA ALA A 20 10.95 7.98 -29.69
C ALA A 20 11.05 8.47 -28.24
N ALA A 21 10.72 9.74 -28.03
CA ALA A 21 10.53 10.28 -26.70
C ALA A 21 9.34 9.53 -26.09
N CYS A 22 9.59 8.79 -25.00
CA CYS A 22 8.54 8.41 -24.06
C CYS A 22 7.89 9.72 -23.61
N ASN A 23 6.73 10.03 -24.19
CA ASN A 23 5.94 11.20 -23.82
C ASN A 23 5.33 10.93 -22.45
N THR A 24 6.12 11.10 -21.38
CA THR A 24 5.61 11.22 -20.03
C THR A 24 4.84 12.52 -19.98
N ALA A 25 3.52 12.44 -20.17
CA ALA A 25 2.65 13.59 -20.00
C ALA A 25 2.95 14.22 -18.63
N PRO A 26 3.27 15.53 -18.55
CA PRO A 26 3.49 16.22 -17.28
C PRO A 26 2.14 16.47 -16.60
N GLY A 27 1.47 15.39 -16.20
CA GLY A 27 0.25 15.43 -15.41
C GLY A 27 0.58 15.80 -13.97
N ASN A 28 0.59 17.09 -13.68
CA ASN A 28 0.27 17.71 -12.39
C ASN A 28 0.83 17.03 -11.11
N ALA A 29 2.13 16.71 -11.05
CA ALA A 29 2.78 16.21 -9.83
C ALA A 29 2.52 17.10 -8.60
N ASN A 30 2.31 18.41 -8.82
CA ASN A 30 1.94 19.36 -7.78
C ASN A 30 0.52 19.12 -7.21
N SER A 31 -0.46 18.71 -8.02
CA SER A 31 -1.79 18.36 -7.51
C SER A 31 -1.79 17.04 -6.77
N PHE A 32 -1.07 16.01 -7.26
CA PHE A 32 -0.95 14.74 -6.53
C PHE A 32 -0.37 14.98 -5.14
N ARG A 33 0.74 15.72 -5.05
CA ARG A 33 1.38 16.09 -3.78
C ARG A 33 0.40 16.83 -2.85
N LYS A 34 -0.35 17.80 -3.38
CA LYS A 34 -1.35 18.54 -2.59
C LYS A 34 -2.44 17.61 -2.05
N SER A 35 -3.01 16.76 -2.90
CA SER A 35 -4.05 15.80 -2.51
C SER A 35 -3.51 14.74 -1.53
N TYR A 36 -2.25 14.31 -1.67
CA TYR A 36 -1.59 13.43 -0.72
C TYR A 36 -1.49 14.06 0.68
N PHE A 37 -1.01 15.30 0.78
CA PHE A 37 -0.91 15.97 2.08
C PHE A 37 -2.26 16.27 2.70
N GLN A 38 -3.31 16.46 1.90
CA GLN A 38 -4.68 16.55 2.38
C GLN A 38 -5.12 15.23 3.03
N ALA A 39 -4.94 14.10 2.32
CA ALA A 39 -5.32 12.77 2.80
C ALA A 39 -4.56 12.41 4.08
N ARG A 40 -3.26 12.70 4.10
CA ARG A 40 -2.40 12.49 5.24
C ARG A 40 -2.78 13.38 6.42
N GLY A 41 -3.08 14.66 6.19
CA GLY A 41 -3.55 15.56 7.22
C GLY A 41 -4.88 15.12 7.84
N ALA A 42 -5.80 14.60 7.02
CA ALA A 42 -7.04 14.00 7.51
C ALA A 42 -6.78 12.76 8.38
N LEU A 43 -5.85 11.88 7.96
CA LEU A 43 -5.46 10.68 8.72
C LEU A 43 -4.86 11.04 10.08
N GLU A 44 -3.89 11.96 10.09
CA GLU A 44 -3.20 12.42 11.31
C GLU A 44 -4.14 13.19 12.24
N GLY A 45 -5.11 13.93 11.66
CA GLY A 45 -6.16 14.64 12.40
C GLY A 45 -7.31 13.75 12.89
N GLY A 46 -7.24 12.43 12.70
CA GLY A 46 -8.27 11.49 13.17
C GLY A 46 -9.53 11.42 12.30
N GLN A 47 -9.55 12.09 11.15
CA GLN A 47 -10.69 12.13 10.22
C GLN A 47 -10.63 10.91 9.28
N TYR A 48 -10.68 9.70 9.84
CA TYR A 48 -10.35 8.47 9.11
C TYR A 48 -11.27 8.16 7.92
N ALA A 49 -12.56 8.47 8.02
CA ALA A 49 -13.49 8.32 6.90
C ALA A 49 -13.14 9.26 5.73
N GLN A 50 -12.78 10.51 6.05
CA GLN A 50 -12.33 11.48 5.05
C GLN A 50 -11.00 11.04 4.43
N ALA A 51 -10.02 10.63 5.25
CA ALA A 51 -8.76 10.11 4.77
C ALA A 51 -8.95 8.93 3.81
N SER A 52 -9.83 7.98 4.15
CA SER A 52 -10.14 6.82 3.31
C SER A 52 -10.71 7.23 1.96
N LYS A 53 -11.62 8.21 1.93
CA LYS A 53 -12.16 8.75 0.67
C LYS A 53 -11.08 9.42 -0.17
N GLU A 54 -10.20 10.21 0.44
CA GLU A 54 -9.14 10.94 -0.26
C GLU A 54 -8.07 9.99 -0.81
N TYR A 55 -7.61 9.01 -0.04
CA TYR A 55 -6.66 8.00 -0.51
C TYR A 55 -7.24 7.15 -1.65
N ARG A 56 -8.51 6.75 -1.56
CA ARG A 56 -9.19 6.03 -2.65
C ARG A 56 -9.18 6.84 -3.95
N GLY A 57 -9.41 8.14 -3.87
CA GLY A 57 -9.35 9.04 -5.03
C GLY A 57 -7.93 9.19 -5.61
N LEU A 58 -6.91 9.19 -4.74
CA LEU A 58 -5.50 9.30 -5.15
C LEU A 58 -5.01 8.12 -5.98
N MET A 59 -5.53 6.91 -5.74
CA MET A 59 -5.05 5.67 -6.40
C MET A 59 -5.02 5.76 -7.92
N ALA A 60 -6.03 6.40 -8.53
CA ALA A 60 -6.14 6.54 -9.98
C ALA A 60 -4.98 7.33 -10.62
N SER A 61 -4.26 8.14 -9.82
CA SER A 61 -3.16 8.99 -10.26
C SER A 61 -1.84 8.71 -9.54
N ALA A 62 -1.77 7.63 -8.75
CA ALA A 62 -0.61 7.35 -7.90
C ALA A 62 0.64 6.89 -8.67
N GLY A 63 0.47 6.32 -9.87
CA GLY A 63 1.56 5.79 -10.68
C GLY A 63 2.47 4.86 -9.86
N PRO A 64 3.79 5.11 -9.80
CA PRO A 64 4.71 4.26 -9.05
C PRO A 64 4.50 4.29 -7.53
N PHE A 65 3.75 5.26 -6.99
CA PHE A 65 3.44 5.34 -5.57
C PHE A 65 2.22 4.50 -5.18
N LEU A 66 1.57 3.81 -6.12
CA LEU A 66 0.34 3.06 -5.87
C LEU A 66 0.43 2.11 -4.66
N PRO A 67 1.48 1.28 -4.49
CA PRO A 67 1.57 0.40 -3.32
C PRO A 67 1.55 1.16 -2.00
N ARG A 68 2.27 2.30 -1.92
CA ARG A 68 2.25 3.15 -0.72
C ARG A 68 0.86 3.73 -0.46
N ILE A 69 0.18 4.24 -1.48
CA ILE A 69 -1.17 4.79 -1.34
C ILE A 69 -2.18 3.72 -0.95
N GLN A 70 -2.05 2.50 -1.47
CA GLN A 70 -2.89 1.37 -1.05
C GLN A 70 -2.66 0.99 0.41
N LEU A 71 -1.41 1.00 0.90
CA LEU A 71 -1.13 0.72 2.31
C LEU A 71 -1.72 1.81 3.23
N GLU A 72 -1.56 3.08 2.87
CA GLU A 72 -2.13 4.20 3.62
C GLU A 72 -3.67 4.17 3.61
N TYR A 73 -4.29 3.77 2.50
CA TYR A 73 -5.73 3.52 2.41
C TYR A 73 -6.18 2.36 3.31
N ALA A 74 -5.48 1.22 3.30
CA ALA A 74 -5.81 0.10 4.17
C ALA A 74 -5.71 0.50 5.66
N HIS A 75 -4.69 1.28 6.01
CA HIS A 75 -4.56 1.85 7.35
C HIS A 75 -5.70 2.81 7.70
N SER A 76 -6.13 3.68 6.78
CA SER A 76 -7.23 4.60 7.05
C SER A 76 -8.56 3.86 7.23
N LEU A 77 -8.80 2.80 6.46
CA LEU A 77 -9.96 1.91 6.64
C LEU A 77 -9.94 1.24 8.01
N LEU A 78 -8.78 0.69 8.41
CA LEU A 78 -8.60 0.06 9.71
C LEU A 78 -8.95 1.02 10.85
N ARG A 79 -8.47 2.27 10.76
CA ARG A 79 -8.71 3.31 11.77
C ARG A 79 -10.14 3.84 11.75
N ALA A 80 -10.81 3.77 10.60
CA ALA A 80 -12.22 4.12 10.46
C ALA A 80 -13.19 3.03 10.97
N GLY A 81 -12.67 1.86 11.35
CA GLY A 81 -13.50 0.71 11.75
C GLY A 81 -13.98 -0.17 10.59
N ASP A 82 -13.59 0.15 9.34
CA ASP A 82 -13.87 -0.71 8.19
C ASP A 82 -12.82 -1.84 8.13
N HIS A 83 -12.93 -2.77 9.08
CA HIS A 83 -12.00 -3.88 9.23
C HIS A 83 -12.10 -4.86 8.06
N ALA A 84 -13.28 -5.05 7.48
CA ALA A 84 -13.46 -5.90 6.31
C ALA A 84 -12.74 -5.33 5.08
N GLY A 85 -12.94 -4.04 4.79
CA GLY A 85 -12.24 -3.36 3.70
C GLY A 85 -10.73 -3.31 3.92
N ALA A 86 -10.29 -3.03 5.15
CA ALA A 86 -8.87 -3.02 5.50
C ALA A 86 -8.20 -4.38 5.27
N ALA A 87 -8.82 -5.47 5.74
CA ALA A 87 -8.32 -6.82 5.53
C ALA A 87 -8.24 -7.16 4.03
N GLN A 88 -9.30 -6.87 3.27
CA GLN A 88 -9.36 -7.18 1.85
C GLN A 88 -8.25 -6.47 1.05
N VAL A 89 -8.07 -5.17 1.25
CA VAL A 89 -7.03 -4.40 0.53
C VAL A 89 -5.65 -4.89 0.92
N ALA A 90 -5.40 -5.05 2.22
CA ALA A 90 -4.09 -5.41 2.73
C ALA A 90 -3.68 -6.84 2.35
N GLU A 91 -4.61 -7.79 2.32
CA GLU A 91 -4.34 -9.16 1.86
C GLU A 91 -4.03 -9.21 0.37
N ALA A 92 -4.77 -8.46 -0.45
CA ALA A 92 -4.48 -8.36 -1.87
C ALA A 92 -3.08 -7.79 -2.11
N MET A 93 -2.69 -6.75 -1.36
CA MET A 93 -1.34 -6.20 -1.42
C MET A 93 -0.27 -7.19 -0.97
N ALA A 94 -0.50 -7.93 0.12
CA ALA A 94 0.46 -8.92 0.61
C ALA A 94 0.74 -10.04 -0.42
N GLN A 95 -0.20 -10.28 -1.35
CA GLN A 95 -0.02 -11.24 -2.45
C GLN A 95 0.76 -10.68 -3.65
N THR A 96 0.75 -9.35 -3.84
CA THR A 96 1.37 -8.71 -5.02
C THR A 96 2.71 -8.05 -4.71
N GLU A 97 2.88 -7.57 -3.48
CA GLU A 97 4.12 -6.95 -3.01
C GLU A 97 5.14 -8.01 -2.57
N SER A 98 6.36 -7.57 -2.28
CA SER A 98 7.42 -8.43 -1.74
C SER A 98 8.18 -7.74 -0.61
N GLY A 99 8.94 -8.52 0.17
CA GLY A 99 9.74 -8.04 1.29
C GLY A 99 8.91 -7.21 2.28
N ALA A 100 9.46 -6.04 2.64
CA ALA A 100 8.84 -5.16 3.63
C ALA A 100 7.46 -4.64 3.21
N GLY A 101 7.19 -4.48 1.91
CA GLY A 101 5.86 -4.06 1.44
C GLY A 101 4.79 -5.11 1.74
N ALA A 102 5.10 -6.38 1.45
CA ALA A 102 4.20 -7.50 1.75
C ALA A 102 4.00 -7.68 3.26
N ALA A 103 5.09 -7.58 4.05
CA ALA A 103 5.00 -7.74 5.50
C ALA A 103 4.21 -6.61 6.19
N ALA A 104 4.37 -5.36 5.73
CA ALA A 104 3.58 -4.23 6.24
C ALA A 104 2.07 -4.41 5.92
N ALA A 105 1.75 -4.84 4.69
CA ALA A 105 0.37 -5.15 4.33
C ALA A 105 -0.18 -6.30 5.17
N LEU A 106 0.59 -7.37 5.37
CA LEU A 106 0.18 -8.51 6.19
C LEU A 106 -0.07 -8.11 7.66
N ALA A 107 0.72 -7.19 8.24
CA ALA A 107 0.49 -6.66 9.58
C ALA A 107 -0.85 -5.89 9.70
N VAL A 108 -1.21 -5.11 8.67
CA VAL A 108 -2.51 -4.43 8.60
C VAL A 108 -3.65 -5.43 8.49
N ALA A 109 -3.52 -6.41 7.59
CA ALA A 109 -4.50 -7.47 7.41
C ALA A 109 -4.73 -8.24 8.72
N ALA A 110 -3.66 -8.62 9.41
CA ALA A 110 -3.73 -9.36 10.66
C ALA A 110 -4.45 -8.58 11.76
N THR A 111 -4.17 -7.27 11.87
CA THR A 111 -4.86 -6.40 12.83
C THR A 111 -6.35 -6.28 12.49
N ALA A 112 -6.68 -6.10 11.21
CA ALA A 112 -8.07 -6.02 10.77
C ALA A 112 -8.84 -7.34 11.02
N ARG A 113 -8.22 -8.48 10.74
CA ARG A 113 -8.77 -9.82 11.00
C ARG A 113 -8.99 -10.07 12.50
N HIS A 114 -8.07 -9.61 13.35
CA HIS A 114 -8.26 -9.67 14.80
C HIS A 114 -9.54 -8.94 15.22
N GLU A 115 -9.75 -7.70 14.77
CA GLU A 115 -10.95 -6.93 15.11
C GLU A 115 -12.23 -7.57 14.56
N LEU A 116 -12.20 -8.12 13.33
CA LEU A 116 -13.32 -8.91 12.79
C LEU A 116 -13.64 -10.14 13.64
N GLY A 117 -12.62 -10.84 14.14
CA GLY A 117 -12.79 -11.98 15.03
C GLY A 117 -13.45 -11.58 16.34
N LEU A 118 -12.99 -10.50 16.97
CA LEU A 118 -13.60 -9.98 18.19
C LEU A 118 -15.07 -9.57 17.97
N ALA A 119 -15.37 -8.91 16.85
CA ALA A 119 -16.73 -8.49 16.52
C ALA A 119 -17.67 -9.69 16.30
N ALA A 120 -17.20 -10.74 15.61
CA ALA A 120 -17.98 -11.96 15.40
C ALA A 120 -18.25 -12.68 16.73
N LEU A 121 -17.24 -12.82 17.59
CA LEU A 121 -17.42 -13.39 18.94
C LEU A 121 -18.44 -12.60 19.77
N ALA A 122 -18.38 -11.27 19.73
CA ALA A 122 -19.33 -10.41 20.45
C ALA A 122 -20.79 -10.58 19.96
N GLN A 123 -20.98 -11.01 18.71
CA GLN A 123 -22.29 -11.31 18.12
C GLN A 123 -22.72 -12.77 18.33
N GLY A 124 -21.92 -13.58 19.03
CA GLY A 124 -22.17 -15.00 19.26
C GLY A 124 -21.75 -15.92 18.10
N ASP A 125 -21.20 -15.38 17.01
CA ASP A 125 -20.63 -16.16 15.92
C ASP A 125 -19.24 -16.70 16.32
N THR A 126 -19.27 -17.77 17.10
CA THR A 126 -18.06 -18.42 17.63
C THR A 126 -17.19 -19.00 16.52
N ALA A 127 -17.81 -19.64 15.51
CA ALA A 127 -17.10 -20.28 14.42
C ALA A 127 -16.43 -19.24 13.50
N GLY A 128 -17.16 -18.19 13.11
CA GLY A 128 -16.60 -17.09 12.33
C GLY A 128 -15.54 -16.32 13.11
N GLY A 129 -15.78 -16.06 14.40
CA GLY A 129 -14.80 -15.44 15.29
C GLY A 129 -13.49 -16.22 15.35
N LYS A 130 -13.56 -17.53 15.60
CA LYS A 130 -12.40 -18.42 15.60
C LYS A 130 -11.62 -18.36 14.29
N ALA A 131 -12.30 -18.51 13.15
CA ALA A 131 -11.65 -18.51 11.84
C ALA A 131 -10.91 -17.18 11.53
N GLN A 132 -11.45 -16.04 11.96
CA GLN A 132 -10.79 -14.75 11.80
C GLN A 132 -9.56 -14.61 12.70
N LEU A 133 -9.67 -15.07 13.95
CA LEU A 133 -8.58 -15.06 14.93
C LEU A 133 -7.42 -15.97 14.50
N GLU A 134 -7.68 -17.16 13.95
CA GLU A 134 -6.66 -18.05 13.41
C GLU A 134 -5.89 -17.38 12.27
N ARG A 135 -6.59 -16.80 11.29
CA ARG A 135 -5.96 -16.03 10.20
C ARG A 135 -5.12 -14.87 10.69
N ALA A 136 -5.61 -14.14 11.70
CA ALA A 136 -4.86 -13.03 12.31
C ALA A 136 -3.57 -13.55 12.98
N GLN A 137 -3.65 -14.65 13.72
CA GLN A 137 -2.50 -15.26 14.39
C GLN A 137 -1.44 -15.71 13.39
N ASP A 138 -1.84 -16.38 12.31
CA ASP A 138 -0.93 -16.89 11.28
C ASP A 138 -0.22 -15.75 10.55
N ALA A 139 -0.97 -14.71 10.16
CA ALA A 139 -0.42 -13.51 9.54
C ALA A 139 0.57 -12.77 10.46
N MET A 140 0.25 -12.62 11.76
CA MET A 140 1.19 -12.05 12.73
C MET A 140 2.44 -12.91 12.89
N ALA A 141 2.30 -14.23 12.93
CA ALA A 141 3.44 -15.14 13.02
C ALA A 141 4.37 -14.95 11.82
N GLN A 142 3.81 -14.92 10.61
CA GLN A 142 4.59 -14.72 9.39
C GLN A 142 5.33 -13.38 9.38
N VAL A 143 4.72 -12.28 9.84
CA VAL A 143 5.42 -10.98 9.95
C VAL A 143 6.56 -11.07 10.96
N LEU A 144 6.31 -11.62 12.15
CA LEU A 144 7.31 -11.71 13.22
C LEU A 144 8.49 -12.62 12.85
N ASP A 145 8.25 -13.67 12.06
CA ASP A 145 9.28 -14.60 11.62
C ASP A 145 10.14 -14.03 10.48
N SER A 146 9.53 -13.23 9.57
CA SER A 146 10.21 -12.73 8.38
C SER A 146 10.78 -11.31 8.50
N HIS A 147 10.15 -10.46 9.31
CA HIS A 147 10.48 -9.04 9.49
C HIS A 147 10.31 -8.62 10.97
N PRO A 148 11.05 -9.24 11.91
CA PRO A 148 10.92 -8.96 13.34
C PRO A 148 11.16 -7.49 13.70
N GLU A 149 11.94 -6.76 12.90
CA GLU A 149 12.20 -5.32 13.05
C GLU A 149 10.95 -4.44 12.89
N MET A 150 9.86 -4.98 12.33
CA MET A 150 8.57 -4.29 12.21
C MET A 150 7.78 -4.25 13.53
N ASP A 151 8.21 -4.99 14.56
CA ASP A 151 7.56 -5.00 15.86
C ASP A 151 8.48 -4.55 17.02
N PRO A 152 9.11 -3.36 16.93
CA PRO A 152 10.12 -2.93 17.91
C PRO A 152 9.55 -2.73 19.32
N LEU A 153 8.23 -2.55 19.44
CA LEU A 153 7.52 -2.36 20.70
C LEU A 153 6.74 -3.61 21.16
N GLY A 154 6.81 -4.71 20.41
CA GLY A 154 6.11 -5.96 20.76
C GLY A 154 4.59 -5.90 20.62
N ALA A 155 4.04 -4.97 19.85
CA ALA A 155 2.61 -4.79 19.65
C ALA A 155 1.99 -5.95 18.85
N LEU A 156 2.64 -6.42 17.78
CA LEU A 156 2.17 -7.60 17.04
C LEU A 156 2.31 -8.87 17.88
N ALA A 157 3.46 -9.05 18.54
CA ALA A 157 3.71 -10.19 19.42
C ALA A 157 2.68 -10.25 20.56
N GLY A 158 2.39 -9.12 21.19
CA GLY A 158 1.38 -9.01 22.25
C GLY A 158 -0.03 -9.36 21.75
N ARG A 159 -0.43 -8.87 20.56
CA ARG A 159 -1.71 -9.24 19.94
C ARG A 159 -1.78 -10.73 19.62
N LYS A 160 -0.74 -11.31 19.01
CA LYS A 160 -0.65 -12.75 18.73
C LYS A 160 -0.83 -13.57 20.00
N ALA A 161 -0.18 -13.19 21.10
CA ALA A 161 -0.34 -13.85 22.39
C ALA A 161 -1.77 -13.75 22.95
N SER A 162 -2.39 -12.58 22.88
CA SER A 162 -3.80 -12.38 23.26
C SER A 162 -4.75 -13.25 22.42
N ILE A 163 -4.52 -13.34 21.11
CA ILE A 163 -5.28 -14.21 20.21
C ILE A 163 -5.12 -15.67 20.61
N ALA A 164 -3.90 -16.13 20.87
CA ALA A 164 -3.62 -17.51 21.25
C ALA A 164 -4.36 -17.90 22.54
N VAL A 165 -4.38 -17.02 23.55
CA VAL A 165 -5.16 -17.25 24.79
C VAL A 165 -6.65 -17.36 24.48
N ARG A 166 -7.18 -16.47 23.64
CA ARG A 166 -8.59 -16.43 23.30
C ARG A 166 -9.03 -17.67 22.52
N LEU A 167 -8.23 -18.10 21.54
CA LEU A 167 -8.49 -19.31 20.75
C LEU A 167 -8.53 -20.58 21.62
N ARG A 168 -7.74 -20.66 22.70
CA ARG A 168 -7.79 -21.79 23.64
C ARG A 168 -9.06 -21.82 24.48
N ALA A 169 -9.78 -20.70 24.58
CA ALA A 169 -11.01 -20.57 25.36
C ALA A 169 -12.29 -20.75 24.51
N LEU A 170 -12.16 -20.92 23.18
CA LEU A 170 -13.26 -21.22 22.25
C LEU A 170 -13.36 -22.72 21.99
#